data_AF-A0A948ISS5-F1
#
_entry.id   AF-A0A948ISS5-F1
#
_cell.length_a   1.000
_cell.length_b   1.000
_cell.length_c   1.000
_cell.angle_alpha   90.00
_cell.angle_beta   90.00
_cell.angle_gamma   90.00
#
_symmetry.space_group_name_H-M   'P 1'
#
loop_
_entity.id
_entity.type
_entity.pdbx_description
1 polymer ?
#
loop_
_entity_poly.entity_id
_entity_poly.type
_entity_poly.pdbx_seq_one_letter_code
_entity_poly.pdbx_strand_id
1 'polypeptide(L)'
;MRDIEAQKRRSLRTGRRDVVFQNAGLVGILLLLVSIPAIDVYRTWAGARAEKQAWDVQGPPCPVVVHADPSVVGHKVPRTFTYNKVRFTRHLGDVSCAAFREDGFMNPKSYSVCQFSGPGAVTVEADGRRTTFQPGPGRRTTVTVHDGQASCVIAGWFARRPRGYKMTEP
;
A
#
# COMPACT_ATOMS: atom_id res chain seq x y z
N MET A 1 -65.60 4.57 -40.98
CA MET A 1 -65.04 5.46 -39.92
C MET A 1 -64.39 4.71 -38.76
N ARG A 2 -64.97 3.61 -38.24
CA ARG A 2 -64.39 2.83 -37.12
C ARG A 2 -63.01 2.21 -37.40
N ASP A 3 -62.72 1.83 -38.65
CA ASP A 3 -61.44 1.18 -38.98
C ASP A 3 -60.22 2.12 -38.89
N ILE A 4 -60.43 3.43 -39.11
CA ILE A 4 -59.37 4.44 -39.03
C ILE A 4 -58.89 4.61 -37.59
N GLU A 5 -59.79 4.54 -36.61
CA GLU A 5 -59.42 4.62 -35.18
C GLU A 5 -58.66 3.39 -34.71
N ALA A 6 -59.03 2.20 -35.21
CA ALA A 6 -58.32 0.96 -34.90
C ALA A 6 -56.89 0.97 -35.47
N GLN A 7 -56.70 1.51 -36.68
CA GLN A 7 -55.39 1.64 -37.32
C GLN A 7 -54.49 2.65 -36.59
N LYS A 8 -55.05 3.80 -36.16
CA LYS A 8 -54.32 4.82 -35.40
C LYS A 8 -53.85 4.30 -34.02
N ARG A 9 -54.70 3.52 -33.33
CA ARG A 9 -54.32 2.88 -32.05
C ARG A 9 -53.23 1.82 -32.20
N ARG A 10 -53.23 1.05 -33.31
CA ARG A 10 -52.15 0.08 -33.59
C ARG A 10 -50.84 0.80 -33.88
N SER A 11 -50.84 1.80 -34.75
CA SER A 11 -49.65 2.61 -35.08
C SER A 11 -49.02 3.29 -33.85
N LEU A 12 -49.84 3.87 -32.95
CA LEU A 12 -49.34 4.47 -31.71
C LEU A 12 -48.75 3.44 -30.74
N ARG A 13 -49.28 2.21 -30.71
CA ARG A 13 -48.74 1.12 -29.88
C ARG A 13 -47.40 0.59 -30.40
N THR A 14 -47.21 0.49 -31.72
CA THR A 14 -45.92 0.09 -32.30
C THR A 14 -44.84 1.14 -32.04
N GLY A 15 -45.12 2.41 -32.33
CA GLY A 15 -44.14 3.49 -32.11
C GLY A 15 -43.71 3.64 -30.64
N ARG A 16 -44.63 3.42 -29.68
CA ARG A 16 -44.28 3.46 -28.25
C ARG A 16 -43.37 2.31 -27.81
N ARG A 17 -43.50 1.12 -28.41
CA ARG A 17 -42.63 -0.03 -28.11
C ARG A 17 -41.22 0.19 -28.64
N ASP A 18 -41.09 0.74 -29.85
CA ASP A 18 -39.79 0.97 -30.48
C ASP A 18 -38.96 2.01 -29.69
N VAL A 19 -39.59 3.08 -29.22
CA VAL A 19 -38.93 4.09 -28.35
C VAL A 19 -38.48 3.48 -27.01
N VAL A 20 -39.26 2.57 -26.43
CA VAL A 20 -38.87 1.90 -25.18
C VAL A 20 -37.66 0.98 -25.40
N PHE A 21 -37.63 0.20 -26.49
CA PHE A 21 -36.48 -0.64 -26.81
C PHE A 21 -35.23 0.17 -27.15
N GLN A 22 -35.38 1.26 -27.90
CA GLN A 22 -34.28 2.17 -28.22
C GLN A 22 -33.69 2.81 -26.96
N ASN A 23 -34.53 3.30 -26.04
CA ASN A 23 -34.08 3.87 -24.78
C ASN A 23 -33.41 2.83 -23.87
N ALA A 24 -33.96 1.61 -23.80
CA ALA A 24 -33.36 0.52 -23.02
C ALA A 24 -31.97 0.14 -23.54
N GLY A 25 -31.79 0.06 -24.85
CA GLY A 25 -30.48 -0.17 -25.46
C GLY A 25 -29.47 0.93 -25.16
N LEU A 26 -29.90 2.20 -25.24
CA LEU A 26 -29.06 3.36 -24.95
C LEU A 26 -28.62 3.40 -23.48
N VAL A 27 -29.52 3.10 -22.54
CA VAL A 27 -29.20 2.96 -21.12
C VAL A 27 -28.22 1.80 -20.88
N GLY A 28 -28.41 0.66 -21.55
CA GLY A 28 -27.50 -0.49 -21.45
C GLY A 28 -26.08 -0.13 -21.90
N ILE A 29 -25.94 0.57 -23.02
CA ILE A 29 -24.63 1.04 -23.52
C ILE A 29 -24.00 2.05 -22.55
N LEU A 30 -24.77 3.00 -22.02
CA LEU A 30 -24.25 3.97 -21.05
C LEU A 30 -23.77 3.30 -19.76
N LEU A 31 -24.49 2.28 -19.26
CA LEU A 31 -24.07 1.52 -18.09
C LEU A 31 -22.76 0.75 -18.35
N LEU A 32 -22.58 0.19 -19.54
CA LEU A 32 -21.32 -0.46 -19.93
C LEU A 32 -20.16 0.55 -20.03
N LEU A 33 -20.41 1.74 -20.56
CA LEU A 33 -19.40 2.78 -20.69
C LEU A 33 -18.94 3.33 -19.32
N VAL A 34 -19.84 3.40 -18.33
CA VAL A 34 -19.51 3.87 -16.97
C VAL A 34 -18.91 2.78 -16.10
N SER A 35 -19.27 1.51 -16.33
CA SER A 35 -18.81 0.41 -15.47
C SER A 35 -17.31 0.11 -15.62
N ILE A 36 -16.76 0.20 -16.83
CA ILE A 36 -15.32 -0.05 -17.09
C ILE A 36 -14.42 0.90 -16.27
N PRO A 37 -14.54 2.24 -16.36
CA PRO A 37 -13.71 3.14 -15.56
C PRO A 37 -14.01 3.02 -14.06
N ALA A 38 -15.26 2.74 -13.66
CA ALA A 38 -15.59 2.53 -12.27
C ALA A 38 -14.88 1.31 -11.66
N ILE A 39 -14.79 0.20 -12.41
CA ILE A 39 -14.08 -1.00 -11.98
C ILE A 39 -12.58 -0.73 -11.85
N ASP A 40 -11.98 0.01 -12.78
CA ASP A 40 -10.55 0.32 -12.76
C ASP A 40 -10.17 1.21 -11.55
N VAL A 41 -10.97 2.25 -11.31
CA VAL A 41 -10.84 3.10 -10.11
C VAL A 41 -10.98 2.27 -8.83
N TYR A 42 -11.99 1.39 -8.78
CA TYR A 42 -12.19 0.52 -7.62
C TYR A 42 -11.00 -0.41 -7.39
N ARG A 43 -10.50 -1.06 -8.44
CA ARG A 43 -9.34 -1.97 -8.34
C ARG A 43 -8.08 -1.24 -7.86
N THR A 44 -7.84 -0.05 -8.38
CA THR A 44 -6.70 0.78 -7.99
C THR A 44 -6.79 1.18 -6.51
N TRP A 45 -7.97 1.66 -6.08
CA TRP A 45 -8.21 2.04 -4.69
C TRP A 45 -8.12 0.84 -3.74
N ALA A 46 -8.74 -0.29 -4.08
CA ALA A 46 -8.71 -1.51 -3.28
C ALA A 46 -7.29 -2.08 -3.17
N GLY A 47 -6.52 -2.04 -4.27
CA GLY A 47 -5.12 -2.45 -4.29
C GLY A 47 -4.25 -1.58 -3.38
N ALA A 48 -4.37 -0.26 -3.47
CA ALA A 48 -3.64 0.68 -2.61
C ALA A 48 -3.98 0.47 -1.12
N ARG A 49 -5.26 0.20 -0.82
CA ARG A 49 -5.71 -0.09 0.55
C ARG A 49 -5.15 -1.41 1.07
N ALA A 50 -5.19 -2.46 0.25
CA ALA A 50 -4.65 -3.77 0.61
C ALA A 50 -3.14 -3.71 0.85
N GLU A 51 -2.40 -2.94 0.04
CA GLU A 51 -0.97 -2.72 0.25
C GLU A 51 -0.71 -1.99 1.57
N LYS A 52 -1.40 -0.86 1.84
CA LYS A 52 -1.28 -0.16 3.13
C LYS A 52 -1.50 -1.11 4.32
N GLN A 53 -2.52 -1.97 4.25
CA GLN A 53 -2.82 -2.95 5.29
C GLN A 53 -1.74 -4.02 5.42
N ALA A 54 -1.14 -4.49 4.32
CA ALA A 54 -0.06 -5.47 4.36
C ALA A 54 1.24 -4.92 5.01
N TRP A 55 1.38 -3.59 5.06
CA TRP A 55 2.49 -2.89 5.70
C TRP A 55 2.16 -2.36 7.09
N ASP A 56 0.92 -2.49 7.56
CA ASP A 56 0.52 -2.22 8.93
C ASP A 56 0.94 -3.40 9.83
N VAL A 57 2.22 -3.39 10.21
CA VAL A 57 2.81 -4.43 11.04
C VAL A 57 2.66 -4.06 12.50
N GLN A 58 1.92 -4.89 13.25
CA GLN A 58 1.75 -4.75 14.69
C GLN A 58 2.72 -5.66 15.44
N GLY A 59 3.28 -5.16 16.55
CA GLY A 59 4.23 -5.92 17.35
C GLY A 59 4.72 -5.16 18.58
N PRO A 60 5.51 -5.81 19.46
CA PRO A 60 6.06 -5.15 20.63
C PRO A 60 7.05 -4.05 20.21
N PRO A 61 7.09 -2.90 20.92
CA PRO A 61 7.97 -1.80 20.58
C PRO A 61 9.45 -2.20 20.74
N CYS A 62 10.32 -1.67 19.88
CA CYS A 62 11.75 -1.89 19.99
C CYS A 62 12.36 -1.08 21.15
N PRO A 63 13.37 -1.63 21.86
CA PRO A 63 14.18 -0.85 22.77
C PRO A 63 14.87 0.31 22.06
N VAL A 64 14.79 1.51 22.64
CA VAL A 64 15.50 2.71 22.18
C VAL A 64 16.78 2.85 22.99
N VAL A 65 17.90 3.05 22.32
CA VAL A 65 19.23 3.18 22.93
C VAL A 65 19.92 4.45 22.43
N VAL A 66 20.84 5.00 23.21
CA VAL A 66 21.63 6.17 22.79
C VAL A 66 22.66 5.78 21.73
N HIS A 67 23.27 4.62 21.91
CA HIS A 67 24.27 4.05 21.00
C HIS A 67 23.99 2.56 20.78
N ALA A 68 24.27 2.07 19.58
CA ALA A 68 24.16 0.66 19.27
C ALA A 68 25.24 -0.12 20.04
N ASP A 69 24.82 -1.15 20.78
CA ASP A 69 25.71 -2.01 21.54
C ASP A 69 26.54 -2.88 20.58
N PRO A 70 27.89 -2.79 20.62
CA PRO A 70 28.78 -3.58 19.78
C PRO A 70 28.57 -5.10 19.90
N SER A 71 28.12 -5.59 21.05
CA SER A 71 27.83 -7.01 21.27
C SER A 71 26.64 -7.52 20.44
N VAL A 72 25.71 -6.62 20.08
CA VAL A 72 24.50 -6.93 19.30
C VAL A 72 24.73 -6.77 17.80
N VAL A 73 25.50 -5.76 17.39
CA VAL A 73 25.75 -5.46 15.97
C VAL A 73 27.01 -6.12 15.41
N GLY A 74 27.92 -6.54 16.29
CA GLY A 74 29.25 -7.05 15.94
C GLY A 74 30.14 -5.98 15.31
N HIS A 75 31.29 -6.40 14.76
CA HIS A 75 32.29 -5.50 14.17
C HIS A 75 31.99 -5.07 12.72
N LYS A 76 30.76 -5.25 12.22
CA LYS A 76 30.45 -4.91 10.83
C LYS A 76 30.29 -3.40 10.68
N VAL A 77 30.87 -2.87 9.60
CA VAL A 77 30.72 -1.45 9.24
C VAL A 77 29.24 -1.15 8.96
N PRO A 78 28.65 -0.13 9.59
CA PRO A 78 27.27 0.26 9.36
C PRO A 78 27.06 0.69 7.90
N ARG A 79 25.91 0.30 7.34
CA ARG A 79 25.46 0.70 6.02
C ARG A 79 24.37 1.74 6.16
N THR A 80 24.53 2.86 5.49
CA THR A 80 23.58 3.96 5.49
C THR A 80 22.95 4.12 4.13
N PHE A 81 21.64 4.37 4.09
CA PHE A 81 20.89 4.68 2.88
C PHE A 81 19.82 5.71 3.19
N THR A 82 19.36 6.42 2.16
CA THR A 82 18.31 7.45 2.29
C THR A 82 17.07 7.00 1.54
N TYR A 83 15.91 7.10 2.18
CA TYR A 83 14.62 6.77 1.59
C TYR A 83 13.57 7.79 2.04
N ASN A 84 12.86 8.39 1.09
CA ASN A 84 11.85 9.45 1.36
C ASN A 84 12.38 10.57 2.29
N LYS A 85 13.60 11.08 2.01
CA LYS A 85 14.31 12.10 2.82
C LYS A 85 14.69 11.67 4.25
N VAL A 86 14.43 10.43 4.63
CA VAL A 86 14.86 9.83 5.91
C VAL A 86 16.14 9.05 5.70
N ARG A 87 17.13 9.26 6.57
CA ARG A 87 18.39 8.52 6.53
C ARG A 87 18.33 7.36 7.52
N PHE A 88 18.54 6.15 7.00
CA PHE A 88 18.55 4.92 7.78
C PHE A 88 19.93 4.32 7.79
N THR A 89 20.43 3.97 8.97
CA THR A 89 21.70 3.28 9.18
C THR A 89 21.44 1.93 9.83
N ARG A 90 21.97 0.86 9.24
CA ARG A 90 21.82 -0.53 9.71
C ARG A 90 23.15 -1.26 9.69
N HIS A 91 23.35 -2.19 10.62
CA HIS A 91 24.59 -3.00 10.67
C HIS A 91 24.44 -4.34 9.95
N LEU A 92 23.24 -4.94 10.03
CA LEU A 92 22.96 -6.28 9.54
C LEU A 92 21.67 -6.33 8.70
N GLY A 93 21.30 -7.54 8.28
CA GLY A 93 20.05 -7.83 7.57
C GLY A 93 20.03 -7.35 6.12
N ASP A 94 18.85 -7.40 5.53
CA ASP A 94 18.46 -6.69 4.32
C ASP A 94 17.29 -5.77 4.69
N VAL A 95 16.95 -4.85 3.79
CA VAL A 95 15.86 -3.90 4.01
C VAL A 95 14.93 -3.86 2.79
N SER A 96 13.64 -3.77 3.06
CA SER A 96 12.61 -3.46 2.06
C SER A 96 11.79 -2.29 2.58
N CYS A 97 11.66 -1.23 1.78
CA CYS A 97 10.94 -0.03 2.16
C CYS A 97 9.79 0.23 1.20
N ALA A 98 8.68 0.72 1.74
CA ALA A 98 7.56 1.28 1.02
C ALA A 98 7.25 2.68 1.55
N ALA A 99 6.66 3.53 0.70
CA ALA A 99 6.21 4.86 1.06
C ALA A 99 4.73 4.97 0.72
N PHE A 100 3.96 5.46 1.67
CA PHE A 100 2.52 5.62 1.54
C PHE A 100 2.15 7.08 1.69
N ARG A 101 1.06 7.48 1.04
CA ARG A 101 0.44 8.79 1.23
C ARG A 101 -0.65 8.65 2.29
N GLU A 102 -0.68 9.57 3.25
CA GLU A 102 -1.84 9.76 4.11
C GLU A 102 -3.05 10.17 3.28
N ASP A 103 -4.22 9.74 3.72
CA ASP A 103 -5.49 10.03 3.06
C ASP A 103 -5.86 11.51 3.33
N GLY A 104 -5.50 12.41 2.42
CA GLY A 104 -5.79 13.84 2.52
C GLY A 104 -5.86 14.52 1.16
N PHE A 105 -6.95 15.24 0.89
CA PHE A 105 -7.23 15.87 -0.42
C PHE A 105 -6.35 17.11 -0.70
N MET A 106 -6.03 17.90 0.34
CA MET A 106 -5.35 19.20 0.19
C MET A 106 -3.84 19.17 0.47
N ASN A 107 -3.33 18.22 1.28
CA ASN A 107 -1.89 18.10 1.54
C ASN A 107 -1.52 16.69 2.00
N PRO A 108 -1.44 15.72 1.08
CA PRO A 108 -1.13 14.34 1.42
C PRO A 108 0.32 14.25 1.89
N LYS A 109 0.51 14.11 3.20
CA LYS A 109 1.82 13.79 3.76
C LYS A 109 2.19 12.36 3.39
N SER A 110 3.48 12.08 3.29
CA SER A 110 3.96 10.72 3.08
C SER A 110 4.61 10.18 4.35
N TYR A 111 4.34 8.92 4.64
CA TYR A 111 5.05 8.17 5.66
C TYR A 111 5.81 7.02 5.00
N SER A 112 6.97 6.68 5.56
CA SER A 112 7.79 5.58 5.08
C SER A 112 7.76 4.42 6.07
N VAL A 113 7.69 3.20 5.55
CA VAL A 113 7.74 1.97 6.33
C VAL A 113 8.86 1.12 5.77
N CYS A 114 9.84 0.79 6.60
CA CYS A 114 10.97 -0.07 6.22
C CYS A 114 10.99 -1.32 7.10
N GLN A 115 10.94 -2.49 6.46
CA GLN A 115 11.12 -3.78 7.12
C GLN A 115 12.56 -4.26 6.98
N PHE A 116 13.11 -4.71 8.10
CA PHE A 116 14.46 -5.22 8.22
C PHE A 116 14.41 -6.69 8.61
N SER A 117 15.17 -7.53 7.91
CA SER A 117 15.18 -8.98 8.17
C SER A 117 15.93 -9.38 9.45
N GLY A 118 16.68 -8.46 10.05
CA GLY A 118 17.49 -8.68 11.25
C GLY A 118 18.63 -7.68 11.35
N PRO A 119 18.33 -6.40 11.66
CA PRO A 119 19.31 -5.32 11.56
C PRO A 119 20.31 -5.26 12.73
N GLY A 120 20.02 -5.92 13.85
CA GLY A 120 20.75 -5.77 15.12
C GLY A 120 20.43 -4.44 15.79
N ALA A 121 20.81 -3.34 15.12
CA ALA A 121 20.41 -1.98 15.45
C ALA A 121 20.11 -1.18 14.17
N VAL A 122 19.14 -0.27 14.27
CA VAL A 122 18.78 0.70 13.22
C VAL A 122 18.81 2.10 13.79
N THR A 123 19.57 2.99 13.18
CA THR A 123 19.51 4.42 13.46
C THR A 123 18.70 5.10 12.37
N VAL A 124 17.71 5.87 12.79
CA VAL A 124 16.84 6.64 11.91
C VAL A 124 17.10 8.11 12.14
N GLU A 125 17.27 8.85 11.05
CA GLU A 125 17.38 10.29 11.07
C GLU A 125 16.34 10.93 10.15
N ALA A 126 15.43 11.68 10.77
CA ALA A 126 14.34 12.37 10.10
C ALA A 126 14.15 13.74 10.75
N ASP A 127 13.97 14.78 9.93
CA ASP A 127 13.73 16.16 10.39
C ASP A 127 14.71 16.64 11.49
N GLY A 128 16.00 16.29 11.33
CA GLY A 128 17.07 16.63 12.27
C GLY A 128 17.08 15.83 13.58
N ARG A 129 16.11 14.91 13.79
CA ARG A 129 16.07 14.02 14.95
C ARG A 129 16.74 12.70 14.61
N ARG A 130 17.60 12.21 15.51
CA ARG A 130 18.24 10.90 15.42
C ARG A 130 17.70 9.98 16.51
N THR A 131 17.20 8.81 16.13
CA THR A 131 16.73 7.77 17.06
C THR A 131 17.38 6.43 16.72
N THR A 132 17.93 5.74 17.71
CA THR A 132 18.55 4.42 17.52
C THR A 132 17.70 3.35 18.21
N PHE A 133 17.23 2.39 17.41
CA PHE A 133 16.48 1.23 17.88
C PHE A 133 17.38 0.00 17.89
N GLN A 134 17.30 -0.79 18.96
CA GLN A 134 18.05 -2.03 19.12
C GLN A 134 17.09 -3.20 19.41
N PRO A 135 16.43 -3.75 18.37
CA PRO A 135 15.52 -4.88 18.51
C PRO A 135 16.20 -6.19 18.90
N GLY A 136 17.54 -6.27 18.77
CA GLY A 136 18.33 -7.46 19.04
C GLY A 136 18.72 -8.23 17.77
N PRO A 137 19.64 -9.20 17.91
CA PRO A 137 20.21 -9.92 16.78
C PRO A 137 19.18 -10.86 16.14
N GLY A 138 19.14 -10.89 14.80
CA GLY A 138 18.26 -11.79 14.04
C GLY A 138 16.76 -11.51 14.14
N ARG A 139 16.34 -10.48 14.88
CA ARG A 139 14.93 -10.11 15.06
C ARG A 139 14.46 -9.25 13.90
N ARG A 140 13.41 -9.71 13.21
CA ARG A 140 12.75 -8.90 12.17
C ARG A 140 12.11 -7.68 12.80
N THR A 141 12.21 -6.57 12.10
CA THR A 141 11.82 -5.27 12.64
C THR A 141 11.20 -4.42 11.57
N THR A 142 10.14 -3.71 11.91
CA THR A 142 9.52 -2.72 11.04
C THR A 142 9.69 -1.37 11.68
N VAL A 143 10.24 -0.43 10.91
CA VAL A 143 10.40 0.95 11.33
C VAL A 143 9.51 1.82 10.46
N THR A 144 8.60 2.53 11.10
CA THR A 144 7.71 3.50 10.46
C THR A 144 8.18 4.89 10.80
N VAL A 145 8.25 5.77 9.80
CA VAL A 145 8.56 7.18 10.00
C VAL A 145 7.39 8.01 9.52
N HIS A 146 6.75 8.67 10.48
CA HIS A 146 5.55 9.47 10.30
C HIS A 146 5.82 10.87 10.83
N ASP A 147 5.67 11.91 10.00
CA ASP A 147 5.89 13.30 10.42
C ASP A 147 7.24 13.53 11.15
N GLY A 148 8.31 12.92 10.62
CA GLY A 148 9.64 13.00 11.22
C GLY A 148 9.82 12.20 12.52
N GLN A 149 8.78 11.51 12.99
CA GLN A 149 8.82 10.65 14.17
C GLN A 149 8.99 9.20 13.75
N ALA A 150 10.04 8.56 14.25
CA ALA A 150 10.29 7.15 14.00
C ALA A 150 9.65 6.29 15.10
N SER A 151 8.91 5.25 14.70
CA SER A 151 8.43 4.18 15.57
C SER A 151 8.98 2.84 15.08
N CYS A 152 9.23 1.92 16.00
CA CYS A 152 9.82 0.62 15.68
C CYS A 152 9.08 -0.48 16.42
N VAL A 153 8.75 -1.55 15.69
CA VAL A 153 8.14 -2.77 16.23
C VAL A 153 8.94 -4.01 15.85
N ILE A 154 9.07 -4.95 16.78
CA ILE A 154 9.78 -6.23 16.57
C ILE A 154 8.84 -7.22 15.90
N ALA A 155 8.46 -6.91 14.66
CA ALA A 155 7.66 -7.75 13.79
C ALA A 155 7.95 -7.38 12.33
N GLY A 156 7.63 -8.29 11.41
CA GLY A 156 7.81 -8.07 9.98
C GLY A 156 7.78 -9.38 9.21
N TRP A 157 7.17 -9.36 8.03
CA TRP A 157 7.14 -10.52 7.15
C TRP A 157 8.40 -10.61 6.28
N PHE A 158 9.12 -9.51 6.09
CA PHE A 158 10.34 -9.49 5.28
C PHE A 158 11.46 -10.32 5.92
N ALA A 159 11.80 -11.42 5.25
CA ALA A 159 12.84 -12.35 5.65
C ALA A 159 13.95 -12.34 4.59
N ARG A 160 15.20 -12.48 5.04
CA ARG A 160 16.27 -12.90 4.12
C ARG A 160 15.94 -14.33 3.67
N ARG A 161 15.87 -14.57 2.36
CA ARG A 161 15.69 -15.94 1.84
C ARG A 161 16.83 -16.83 2.37
N PRO A 162 16.56 -18.08 2.77
CA PRO A 162 17.62 -19.01 3.13
C PRO A 162 18.60 -19.17 1.96
N ARG A 163 19.91 -19.20 2.23
CA ARG A 163 20.88 -19.59 1.20
C ARG A 163 20.54 -21.02 0.76
N GLY A 164 20.20 -21.19 -0.51
CA GLY A 164 19.83 -22.50 -1.08
C GLY A 164 18.36 -22.66 -1.47
N TYR A 165 17.51 -21.64 -1.27
CA TYR A 165 16.12 -21.70 -1.76
C TYR A 165 16.11 -21.66 -3.31
N LYS A 166 15.86 -22.81 -3.95
CA LYS A 166 15.51 -22.87 -5.38
C LYS A 166 14.03 -22.53 -5.51
N MET A 167 13.69 -21.58 -6.38
CA MET A 167 12.30 -21.39 -6.77
C MET A 167 11.91 -22.59 -7.63
N THR A 168 11.05 -23.45 -7.09
CA THR A 168 10.33 -24.42 -7.92
C THR A 168 9.22 -23.62 -8.60
N GLU A 169 9.37 -23.36 -9.89
CA GLU A 169 8.28 -22.81 -10.71
C GLU A 169 7.11 -23.82 -10.73
N PRO A 170 5.87 -23.36 -10.56
CA PRO A 170 4.68 -24.20 -10.70
C PRO A 170 4.41 -24.61 -12.14
#